data_AF-A0AAD9SJW8-F1
#
_entry.id   AF-A0AAD9SJW8-F1
#
_cell.length_a   1.000
_cell.length_b   1.000
_cell.length_c   1.000
_cell.angle_alpha   90.00
_cell.angle_beta   90.00
_cell.angle_gamma   90.00
#
_symmetry.space_group_name_H-M   'P 1'
#
loop_
_entity.id
_entity.type
_entity.pdbx_description
1 polymer ?
#
loop_
_entity_poly.entity_id
_entity_poly.type
_entity_poly.pdbx_seq_one_letter_code
_entity_poly.pdbx_strand_id
1 'polypeptide(L)'
;MNDGGTFPWALIKRQSSSSTKSTLDPTISTSPTETGPTHSTLGASGHQYCTPSLLTVSGLQVKMADTSFFNSIVPMMGSILDALQAILTKAESHAKENNVDVNAEYATAKLYEDMKPVPFQVQAVSNGIKLFVERVAGVQVGVWDDDETTFEQLFARINKTRELLNSIKPEAVNDKESQLVDVKAGPYVYKTSGLAYATTFAIPNIYFHLQTTFAILRMKGVPLGKRDYLFSFMTKDPNSTFAKA
;
A
#
# COMPACT_ATOMS: atom_id res chain seq x y z
N MET A 1 3.17 -21.75 -10.52
CA MET A 1 2.44 -21.89 -9.25
C MET A 1 2.38 -20.50 -8.64
N ASN A 2 1.18 -19.91 -8.64
CA ASN A 2 0.91 -18.52 -8.26
C ASN A 2 1.16 -18.31 -6.76
N ASP A 3 2.34 -17.80 -6.40
CA ASP A 3 2.64 -17.24 -5.10
C ASP A 3 2.30 -15.75 -5.10
N GLY A 4 1.00 -15.45 -5.24
CA GLY A 4 0.49 -14.09 -5.11
C GLY A 4 0.97 -13.45 -3.81
N GLY A 5 2.05 -12.67 -3.91
CA GLY A 5 2.57 -11.79 -2.87
C GLY A 5 2.72 -12.39 -1.47
N THR A 6 3.19 -13.62 -1.31
CA THR A 6 3.55 -14.12 0.04
C THR A 6 4.81 -13.42 0.53
N PHE A 7 4.64 -12.24 1.11
CA PHE A 7 5.63 -11.67 2.03
C PHE A 7 5.98 -12.73 3.09
N PRO A 8 7.27 -12.97 3.39
CA PRO A 8 7.65 -13.93 4.41
C PRO A 8 7.35 -13.35 5.81
N TRP A 9 6.11 -13.53 6.27
CA TRP A 9 5.62 -13.13 7.60
C TRP A 9 6.33 -13.82 8.76
N ALA A 10 7.20 -14.80 8.50
CA ALA A 10 8.00 -15.49 9.50
C ALA A 10 8.89 -14.53 10.34
N LEU A 11 9.13 -13.29 9.85
CA LEU A 11 9.93 -12.28 10.54
C LEU A 11 9.17 -11.44 11.57
N ILE A 12 7.83 -11.51 11.66
CA ILE A 12 7.02 -10.78 12.67
C ILE A 12 6.64 -11.70 13.84
N LYS A 13 7.56 -12.59 14.26
CA LYS A 13 7.44 -13.37 15.51
C LYS A 13 8.64 -13.17 16.45
N ARG A 14 9.03 -11.91 16.68
CA ARG A 14 9.98 -11.51 17.74
C ARG A 14 9.64 -10.05 18.09
N GLN A 15 9.10 -9.66 19.23
CA GLN A 15 9.32 -10.07 20.61
C GLN A 15 8.02 -9.94 21.43
N SER A 16 7.55 -11.03 22.03
CA SER A 16 6.71 -10.96 23.25
C SER A 16 6.97 -12.19 24.12
N SER A 17 8.24 -12.40 24.50
CA SER A 17 8.55 -13.37 25.56
C SER A 17 9.91 -13.07 26.19
N SER A 18 9.91 -12.27 27.26
CA SER A 18 10.83 -12.47 28.38
C SER A 18 10.28 -11.74 29.61
N SER A 19 9.35 -12.37 30.32
CA SER A 19 9.10 -12.05 31.73
C SER A 19 10.16 -12.76 32.57
N THR A 20 11.18 -12.02 33.00
CA THR A 20 12.06 -12.47 34.10
C THR A 20 11.25 -12.43 35.40
N LYS A 21 11.03 -13.61 36.00
CA LYS A 21 10.49 -13.77 37.35
C LYS A 21 11.46 -13.12 38.35
N SER A 22 10.95 -12.19 39.17
CA SER A 22 11.58 -11.77 40.41
C SER A 22 10.82 -12.42 41.58
N THR A 23 11.58 -13.09 42.44
CA THR A 23 11.16 -13.87 43.60
C THR A 23 10.92 -12.99 44.81
N LEU A 24 9.72 -13.05 45.42
CA LEU A 24 9.52 -12.78 46.85
C LEU A 24 8.50 -13.78 47.44
N ASP A 25 8.82 -14.19 48.67
CA ASP A 25 8.36 -15.33 49.48
C ASP A 25 6.95 -15.11 50.11
N PRO A 26 6.11 -16.15 50.35
CA PRO A 26 4.76 -15.99 50.89
C PRO A 26 4.62 -16.55 52.31
N THR A 27 4.32 -15.70 53.30
CA THR A 27 3.57 -16.12 54.51
C THR A 27 2.96 -14.91 55.20
N ILE A 28 1.63 -14.88 55.36
CA ILE A 28 0.92 -14.78 56.66
C ILE A 28 -0.59 -14.88 56.44
N SER A 29 -1.23 -15.40 57.48
CA SER A 29 -2.52 -16.05 57.62
C SER A 29 -3.71 -15.12 57.97
N THR A 30 -4.91 -15.58 57.58
CA THR A 30 -6.25 -15.48 58.22
C THR A 30 -7.10 -14.19 58.22
N SER A 31 -8.34 -14.40 57.73
CA SER A 31 -9.64 -13.66 57.70
C SER A 31 -10.23 -13.29 59.09
N PRO A 32 -11.42 -12.65 59.29
CA PRO A 32 -12.60 -12.59 58.37
C PRO A 32 -13.56 -11.36 58.37
N THR A 33 -14.50 -11.40 57.40
CA THR A 33 -15.90 -10.90 57.35
C THR A 33 -16.27 -9.44 57.66
N GLU A 34 -16.93 -8.78 56.69
CA GLU A 34 -18.15 -7.98 56.94
C GLU A 34 -19.00 -7.78 55.66
N THR A 35 -20.29 -7.49 55.86
CA THR A 35 -21.44 -7.77 54.99
C THR A 35 -22.11 -6.51 54.38
N GLY A 36 -22.42 -6.57 53.06
CA GLY A 36 -23.56 -5.89 52.37
C GLY A 36 -23.52 -4.35 52.14
N PRO A 37 -24.42 -3.76 51.33
CA PRO A 37 -25.54 -4.32 50.57
C PRO A 37 -25.55 -4.02 49.04
N THR A 38 -26.55 -4.59 48.38
CA THR A 38 -26.91 -4.61 46.95
C THR A 38 -27.54 -3.33 46.38
N HIS A 39 -27.43 -3.13 45.05
CA HIS A 39 -28.30 -2.43 44.05
C HIS A 39 -27.35 -1.83 42.98
N SER A 40 -27.57 -1.80 41.65
CA SER A 40 -28.69 -2.05 40.75
C SER A 40 -28.16 -2.24 39.32
N THR A 41 -28.95 -2.92 38.47
CA THR A 41 -28.78 -3.05 37.02
C THR A 41 -29.10 -1.77 36.25
N LEU A 42 -28.20 -1.33 35.37
CA LEU A 42 -28.41 -0.49 34.17
C LEU A 42 -27.24 -0.84 33.23
N GLY A 43 -27.33 -1.11 31.93
CA GLY A 43 -28.25 -0.70 30.89
C GLY A 43 -27.35 -0.46 29.65
N ALA A 44 -27.69 -1.06 28.51
CA ALA A 44 -26.88 -1.02 27.29
C ALA A 44 -26.74 0.40 26.71
N SER A 45 -25.55 0.75 26.23
CA SER A 45 -25.32 1.76 25.19
C SER A 45 -24.13 1.27 24.35
N GLY A 46 -24.30 0.92 23.08
CA GLY A 46 -24.61 1.88 22.02
C GLY A 46 -23.31 2.60 21.64
N HIS A 47 -22.42 1.92 20.90
CA HIS A 47 -21.25 2.58 20.31
C HIS A 47 -21.76 3.55 19.25
N GLN A 48 -21.88 4.82 19.65
CA GLN A 48 -22.27 5.92 18.80
C GLN A 48 -21.04 6.29 17.97
N TYR A 49 -20.92 5.70 16.79
CA TYR A 49 -19.97 6.17 15.80
C TYR A 49 -20.38 7.61 15.42
N CYS A 50 -19.49 8.57 15.68
CA CYS A 50 -19.63 9.93 15.18
C CYS A 50 -19.70 9.90 13.65
N THR A 51 -20.90 10.00 13.10
CA THR A 51 -21.09 10.52 11.74
C THR A 51 -20.64 11.98 11.74
N PRO A 52 -19.88 12.45 10.75
CA PRO A 52 -19.57 13.87 10.66
C PRO A 52 -20.88 14.63 10.38
N SER A 53 -21.39 15.33 11.40
CA SER A 53 -22.45 16.33 11.20
C SER A 53 -21.87 17.46 10.36
N LEU A 54 -22.45 17.68 9.18
CA LEU A 54 -22.26 18.90 8.40
C LEU A 54 -22.71 20.10 9.26
N LEU A 55 -21.75 20.86 9.78
CA LEU A 55 -22.00 22.19 10.31
C LEU A 55 -22.20 23.14 9.14
N THR A 56 -23.46 23.44 8.82
CA THR A 56 -23.80 24.47 7.85
C THR A 56 -23.61 25.83 8.50
N VAL A 57 -22.43 26.44 8.32
CA VAL A 57 -22.27 27.88 8.55
C VAL A 57 -22.75 28.58 7.28
N SER A 58 -23.92 29.22 7.36
CA SER A 58 -24.47 30.02 6.27
C SER A 58 -23.46 31.07 5.81
N GLY A 59 -23.13 31.05 4.51
CA GLY A 59 -22.54 32.21 3.82
C GLY A 59 -21.05 32.18 3.53
N LEU A 60 -20.31 31.11 3.86
CA LEU A 60 -18.90 30.96 3.47
C LEU A 60 -18.71 29.67 2.68
N GLN A 61 -18.59 29.79 1.35
CA GLN A 61 -18.13 28.70 0.49
C GLN A 61 -16.64 28.47 0.76
N VAL A 62 -16.32 27.81 1.87
CA VAL A 62 -14.97 27.27 2.08
C VAL A 62 -14.85 26.11 1.11
N LYS A 63 -14.05 26.29 0.06
CA LYS A 63 -13.64 25.19 -0.81
C LYS A 63 -12.71 24.31 0.02
N MET A 64 -13.29 23.44 0.84
CA MET A 64 -12.54 22.45 1.62
C MET A 64 -11.75 21.61 0.63
N ALA A 65 -10.47 21.35 0.94
CA ALA A 65 -9.71 20.36 0.21
C ALA A 65 -10.46 19.01 0.34
N ASP A 66 -10.93 18.48 -0.79
CA ASP A 66 -11.64 17.19 -0.81
C ASP A 66 -10.62 16.08 -0.49
N THR A 67 -10.55 15.75 0.79
CA THR A 67 -9.68 14.71 1.37
C THR A 67 -10.49 13.43 1.58
N SER A 68 -11.43 13.11 0.67
CA SER A 68 -12.09 11.80 0.69
C SER A 68 -11.09 10.67 0.51
N PHE A 69 -11.47 9.46 0.93
CA PHE A 69 -10.58 8.30 0.82
C PHE A 69 -10.20 8.01 -0.63
N PHE A 70 -11.13 8.16 -1.57
CA PHE A 70 -10.82 8.09 -3.00
C PHE A 70 -9.76 9.12 -3.41
N ASN A 71 -9.98 10.41 -3.14
CA ASN A 71 -9.08 11.48 -3.57
C ASN A 71 -7.70 11.45 -2.90
N SER A 72 -7.61 10.84 -1.71
CA SER A 72 -6.35 10.70 -0.98
C SER A 72 -5.48 9.54 -1.49
N ILE A 73 -6.08 8.52 -2.11
CA ILE A 73 -5.40 7.26 -2.42
C ILE A 73 -5.30 7.00 -3.92
N VAL A 74 -6.41 7.11 -4.65
CA VAL A 74 -6.48 6.71 -6.07
C VAL A 74 -5.59 7.58 -6.96
N PRO A 75 -5.60 8.93 -6.85
CA PRO A 75 -4.67 9.77 -7.60
C PRO A 75 -3.19 9.46 -7.29
N MET A 76 -2.87 9.14 -6.03
CA MET A 76 -1.51 8.78 -5.61
C MET A 76 -1.05 7.48 -6.29
N MET A 77 -1.90 6.46 -6.36
CA MET A 77 -1.61 5.22 -7.11
C MET A 77 -1.40 5.50 -8.61
N GLY A 78 -2.13 6.47 -9.17
CA GLY A 78 -1.90 6.95 -10.53
C GLY A 78 -0.49 7.54 -10.71
N SER A 79 -0.06 8.42 -9.79
CA SER A 79 1.30 8.96 -9.79
C SER A 79 2.39 7.89 -9.66
N ILE A 80 2.14 6.81 -8.89
CA ILE A 80 3.05 5.68 -8.79
C ILE A 80 3.22 4.98 -10.15
N LEU A 81 2.12 4.71 -10.87
CA LEU A 81 2.18 4.12 -12.20
C LEU A 81 2.91 5.02 -13.21
N ASP A 82 2.71 6.34 -13.11
CA ASP A 82 3.38 7.30 -13.98
C ASP A 82 4.89 7.40 -13.68
N ALA A 83 5.28 7.35 -12.41
CA ALA A 83 6.70 7.28 -12.02
C ALA A 83 7.34 5.97 -12.49
N LEU A 84 6.66 4.83 -12.30
CA LEU A 84 7.14 3.52 -12.77
C LEU A 84 7.34 3.50 -14.28
N GLN A 85 6.36 4.01 -15.04
CA GLN A 85 6.44 4.18 -16.49
C GLN A 85 7.66 5.01 -16.89
N ALA A 86 7.85 6.18 -16.28
CA ALA A 86 8.98 7.07 -16.60
C ALA A 86 10.34 6.43 -16.32
N ILE A 87 10.46 5.70 -15.20
CA ILE A 87 11.66 4.96 -14.83
C ILE A 87 12.00 3.89 -15.88
N LEU A 88 11.01 3.08 -16.29
CA LEU A 88 11.21 2.03 -17.30
C LEU A 88 11.52 2.61 -18.68
N THR A 89 10.82 3.67 -19.11
CA THR A 89 11.08 4.34 -20.39
C THR A 89 12.50 4.89 -20.47
N LYS A 90 13.00 5.48 -19.37
CA LYS A 90 14.37 5.98 -19.32
C LYS A 90 15.40 4.84 -19.35
N ALA A 91 15.09 3.71 -18.70
CA ALA A 91 15.93 2.52 -18.77
C ALA A 91 15.99 1.91 -20.18
N GLU A 92 14.86 1.81 -20.87
CA GLU A 92 14.80 1.32 -22.25
C GLU A 92 15.58 2.23 -23.21
N SER A 93 15.45 3.55 -23.06
CA SER A 93 16.17 4.53 -23.87
C SER A 93 17.68 4.44 -23.62
N HIS A 94 18.10 4.35 -22.35
CA HIS A 94 19.49 4.15 -21.98
C HIS A 94 20.07 2.84 -22.54
N ALA A 95 19.31 1.75 -22.48
CA ALA A 95 19.74 0.47 -23.04
C ALA A 95 19.98 0.59 -24.56
N LYS A 96 19.05 1.22 -25.28
CA LYS A 96 19.16 1.48 -26.71
C LYS A 96 20.38 2.33 -27.07
N GLU A 97 20.62 3.42 -26.34
CA GLU A 97 21.76 4.32 -26.55
C GLU A 97 23.12 3.64 -26.31
N ASN A 98 23.15 2.64 -25.43
CA ASN A 98 24.37 1.92 -25.06
C ASN A 98 24.49 0.54 -25.72
N ASN A 99 23.62 0.20 -26.68
CA ASN A 99 23.57 -1.10 -27.37
C ASN A 99 23.47 -2.30 -26.39
N VAL A 100 22.68 -2.12 -25.33
CA VAL A 100 22.39 -3.14 -24.32
C VAL A 100 21.03 -3.78 -24.62
N ASP A 101 20.95 -5.11 -24.58
CA ASP A 101 19.66 -5.80 -24.59
C ASP A 101 18.94 -5.57 -23.25
N VAL A 102 17.90 -4.73 -23.27
CA VAL A 102 17.15 -4.35 -22.08
C VAL A 102 16.51 -5.55 -21.37
N ASN A 103 16.10 -6.58 -22.10
CA ASN A 103 15.44 -7.75 -21.53
C ASN A 103 16.50 -8.66 -20.89
N ALA A 104 17.59 -8.94 -21.59
CA ALA A 104 18.65 -9.80 -21.07
C ALA A 104 19.38 -9.18 -19.88
N GLU A 105 19.61 -7.85 -19.89
CA GLU A 105 20.47 -7.18 -18.91
C GLU A 105 19.75 -6.46 -17.79
N TYR A 106 18.57 -5.88 -18.06
CA TYR A 106 17.84 -5.09 -17.07
C TYR A 106 16.64 -5.85 -16.50
N ALA A 107 15.88 -6.57 -17.33
CA ALA A 107 14.75 -7.33 -16.82
C ALA A 107 15.19 -8.49 -15.90
N THR A 108 16.36 -9.09 -16.15
CA THR A 108 16.89 -10.16 -15.29
C THR A 108 17.59 -9.66 -14.02
N ALA A 109 17.84 -8.34 -13.90
CA ALA A 109 18.63 -7.77 -12.82
C ALA A 109 17.88 -7.77 -11.47
N LYS A 110 18.63 -7.99 -10.39
CA LYS A 110 18.17 -7.97 -8.98
C LYS A 110 19.24 -7.29 -8.11
N LEU A 111 18.85 -6.73 -6.96
CA LEU A 111 19.80 -6.06 -6.04
C LEU A 111 20.65 -7.03 -5.22
N TYR A 112 20.11 -8.20 -4.93
CA TYR A 112 20.75 -9.21 -4.09
C TYR A 112 20.28 -10.61 -4.51
N GLU A 113 21.03 -11.63 -4.10
CA GLU A 113 20.83 -13.00 -4.61
C GLU A 113 19.45 -13.58 -4.34
N ASP A 114 18.84 -13.27 -3.18
CA ASP A 114 17.51 -13.74 -2.79
C ASP A 114 16.37 -12.79 -3.21
N MET A 115 16.70 -11.61 -3.76
CA MET A 115 15.71 -10.65 -4.23
C MET A 115 15.21 -11.00 -5.63
N LYS A 116 13.94 -10.72 -5.87
CA LYS A 116 13.31 -10.93 -7.17
C LYS A 116 13.69 -9.83 -8.18
N PRO A 117 13.72 -10.14 -9.49
CA PRO A 117 14.19 -9.21 -10.52
C PRO A 117 13.14 -8.17 -10.91
N VAL A 118 13.49 -7.26 -11.83
CA VAL A 118 12.64 -6.13 -12.25
C VAL A 118 11.18 -6.50 -12.59
N PRO A 119 10.88 -7.56 -13.39
CA PRO A 119 9.51 -7.94 -13.68
C PRO A 119 8.66 -8.17 -12.44
N PHE A 120 9.20 -8.88 -11.45
CA PHE A 120 8.50 -9.11 -10.18
C PHE A 120 8.22 -7.80 -9.43
N GLN A 121 9.16 -6.86 -9.44
CA GLN A 121 8.96 -5.58 -8.76
C GLN A 121 7.83 -4.77 -9.43
N VAL A 122 7.77 -4.79 -10.77
CA VAL A 122 6.68 -4.15 -11.55
C VAL A 122 5.34 -4.86 -11.33
N GLN A 123 5.33 -6.20 -11.38
CA GLN A 123 4.16 -7.03 -11.08
C GLN A 123 3.65 -6.75 -9.66
N ALA A 124 4.53 -6.62 -8.67
CA ALA A 124 4.14 -6.34 -7.29
C ALA A 124 3.51 -4.95 -7.12
N VAL A 125 4.02 -3.91 -7.80
CA VAL A 125 3.35 -2.60 -7.86
C VAL A 125 1.95 -2.73 -8.46
N SER A 126 1.84 -3.40 -9.61
CA SER A 126 0.56 -3.63 -10.30
C SER A 126 -0.43 -4.42 -9.43
N ASN A 127 0.02 -5.52 -8.82
CA ASN A 127 -0.77 -6.38 -7.96
C ASN A 127 -1.20 -5.67 -6.69
N GLY A 128 -0.36 -4.81 -6.11
CA GLY A 128 -0.75 -3.97 -4.96
C GLY A 128 -1.96 -3.08 -5.28
N ILE A 129 -1.96 -2.45 -6.45
CA ILE A 129 -3.07 -1.61 -6.92
C ILE A 129 -4.31 -2.47 -7.24
N LYS A 130 -4.14 -3.59 -7.96
CA LYS A 130 -5.21 -4.55 -8.26
C LYS A 130 -5.89 -5.05 -6.99
N LEU A 131 -5.11 -5.46 -5.99
CA LEU A 131 -5.63 -5.96 -4.71
C LEU A 131 -6.32 -4.85 -3.90
N PHE A 132 -5.88 -3.59 -4.02
CA PHE A 132 -6.61 -2.47 -3.44
C PHE A 132 -8.00 -2.32 -4.07
N VAL A 133 -8.08 -2.36 -5.39
CA VAL A 133 -9.35 -2.33 -6.11
C VAL A 133 -10.27 -3.48 -5.71
N GLU A 134 -9.75 -4.70 -5.64
CA GLU A 134 -10.55 -5.87 -5.24
C GLU A 134 -11.06 -5.78 -3.80
N ARG A 135 -10.17 -5.42 -2.87
CA ARG A 135 -10.47 -5.46 -1.43
C ARG A 135 -11.29 -4.27 -0.96
N VAL A 136 -10.96 -3.07 -1.45
CA VAL A 136 -11.58 -1.83 -0.97
C VAL A 136 -12.75 -1.43 -1.87
N ALA A 137 -12.55 -1.41 -3.19
CA ALA A 137 -13.62 -1.04 -4.13
C ALA A 137 -14.62 -2.19 -4.37
N GLY A 138 -14.31 -3.41 -3.92
CA GLY A 138 -15.17 -4.58 -4.09
C GLY A 138 -15.33 -5.05 -5.53
N VAL A 139 -14.47 -4.56 -6.44
CA VAL A 139 -14.51 -4.92 -7.87
C VAL A 139 -13.69 -6.18 -8.08
N GLN A 140 -14.34 -7.29 -8.44
CA GLN A 140 -13.62 -8.52 -8.74
C GLN A 140 -12.78 -8.36 -10.00
N VAL A 141 -11.47 -8.59 -9.89
CA VAL A 141 -10.56 -8.60 -11.03
C VAL A 141 -10.12 -10.04 -11.27
N GLY A 142 -10.16 -10.46 -12.54
CA GLY A 142 -9.69 -11.79 -12.93
C GLY A 142 -8.23 -12.04 -12.54
N VAL A 143 -7.79 -13.28 -12.69
CA VAL A 143 -6.38 -13.64 -12.52
C VAL A 143 -5.56 -12.97 -13.63
N TRP A 144 -4.46 -12.34 -13.25
CA TRP A 144 -3.44 -11.85 -14.17
C TRP A 144 -2.22 -12.74 -13.95
N ASP A 145 -1.81 -13.44 -15.00
CA ASP A 145 -0.59 -14.24 -14.94
C ASP A 145 0.62 -13.31 -14.83
N ASP A 146 1.59 -13.73 -14.02
CA ASP A 146 2.82 -12.98 -13.75
C ASP A 146 3.97 -13.55 -14.60
N ASP A 147 3.74 -13.64 -15.92
CA ASP A 147 4.63 -14.26 -16.90
C ASP A 147 5.40 -13.25 -17.78
N GLU A 148 5.36 -11.96 -17.41
CA GLU A 148 6.11 -10.93 -18.12
C GLU A 148 7.63 -11.15 -18.00
N THR A 149 8.29 -11.17 -19.15
CA THR A 149 9.75 -11.34 -19.30
C THR A 149 10.40 -10.20 -20.06
N THR A 150 9.62 -9.36 -20.75
CA THR A 150 10.13 -8.24 -21.57
C THR A 150 9.61 -6.88 -21.11
N PHE A 151 10.36 -5.82 -21.39
CA PHE A 151 9.93 -4.44 -21.09
C PHE A 151 8.61 -4.06 -21.76
N GLU A 152 8.37 -4.54 -22.98
CA GLU A 152 7.09 -4.37 -23.68
C GLU A 152 5.91 -4.93 -22.87
N GLN A 153 6.06 -6.15 -22.34
CA GLN A 153 5.05 -6.78 -21.49
C GLN A 153 4.87 -6.01 -20.17
N LEU A 154 5.96 -5.50 -19.58
CA LEU A 154 5.89 -4.65 -18.38
C LEU A 154 5.12 -3.35 -18.63
N PHE A 155 5.32 -2.70 -19.78
CA PHE A 155 4.52 -1.53 -20.16
C PHE A 155 3.05 -1.89 -20.38
N ALA A 156 2.76 -3.02 -21.02
CA ALA A 156 1.39 -3.51 -21.17
C ALA A 156 0.72 -3.75 -19.81
N ARG A 157 1.44 -4.34 -18.84
CA ARG A 157 0.98 -4.55 -17.47
C ARG A 157 0.68 -3.23 -16.75
N ILE A 158 1.54 -2.22 -16.89
CA ILE A 158 1.31 -0.88 -16.33
C ILE A 158 0.05 -0.25 -16.93
N ASN A 159 -0.14 -0.33 -18.24
CA ASN A 159 -1.32 0.21 -18.92
C ASN A 159 -2.60 -0.49 -18.49
N LYS A 160 -2.60 -1.83 -18.43
CA LYS A 160 -3.72 -2.63 -17.91
C LYS A 160 -4.08 -2.24 -16.47
N THR A 161 -3.08 -1.97 -15.63
CA THR A 161 -3.28 -1.50 -14.25
C THR A 161 -3.87 -0.10 -14.21
N ARG A 162 -3.42 0.80 -15.09
CA ARG A 162 -3.94 2.16 -15.21
C ARG A 162 -5.40 2.16 -15.67
N GLU A 163 -5.76 1.32 -16.63
CA GLU A 163 -7.15 1.14 -17.09
C GLU A 163 -8.05 0.65 -15.95
N LEU A 164 -7.60 -0.36 -15.19
CA LEU A 164 -8.31 -0.83 -14.01
C LEU A 164 -8.51 0.31 -12.99
N LEU A 165 -7.45 1.06 -12.66
CA LEU A 165 -7.51 2.15 -11.70
C LEU A 165 -8.46 3.26 -12.15
N ASN A 166 -8.44 3.62 -13.44
CA ASN A 166 -9.32 4.63 -14.02
C ASN A 166 -10.78 4.20 -14.10
N SER A 167 -11.08 2.90 -14.03
CA SER A 167 -12.45 2.39 -14.00
C SER A 167 -13.15 2.62 -12.65
N ILE A 168 -12.38 2.95 -11.60
CA ILE A 168 -12.90 3.11 -10.25
C ILE A 168 -13.50 4.50 -10.07
N LYS A 169 -14.73 4.53 -9.57
CA LYS A 169 -15.44 5.76 -9.24
C LYS A 169 -15.38 6.05 -7.74
N PRO A 170 -15.48 7.32 -7.30
CA PRO A 170 -15.45 7.69 -5.89
C PRO A 170 -16.41 6.89 -5.01
N GLU A 171 -17.61 6.57 -5.50
CA GLU A 171 -18.65 5.87 -4.75
C GLU A 171 -18.29 4.42 -4.43
N ALA A 172 -17.34 3.83 -5.17
CA ALA A 172 -16.86 2.48 -4.88
C ALA A 172 -15.88 2.44 -3.71
N VAL A 173 -15.22 3.57 -3.40
CA VAL A 173 -14.12 3.64 -2.41
C VAL A 173 -14.50 4.45 -1.18
N ASN A 174 -15.23 5.56 -1.36
CA ASN A 174 -15.69 6.38 -0.25
C ASN A 174 -16.64 5.59 0.65
N ASP A 175 -16.60 5.84 1.95
CA ASP A 175 -17.35 5.12 3.00
C ASP A 175 -16.92 3.65 3.20
N LYS A 176 -15.81 3.23 2.57
CA LYS A 176 -15.18 1.91 2.75
C LYS A 176 -14.02 1.91 3.74
N GLU A 177 -13.69 3.06 4.34
CA GLU A 177 -12.54 3.26 5.22
C GLU A 177 -12.58 2.32 6.43
N SER A 178 -13.77 2.10 6.99
CA SER A 178 -14.01 1.27 8.18
C SER A 178 -14.42 -0.16 7.84
N GLN A 179 -14.75 -0.47 6.58
CA GLN A 179 -15.16 -1.81 6.16
C GLN A 179 -13.97 -2.76 6.26
N LEU A 180 -14.21 -3.95 6.82
CA LEU A 180 -13.16 -4.95 6.99
C LEU A 180 -12.82 -5.61 5.65
N VAL A 181 -11.53 -5.76 5.40
CA VAL A 181 -10.98 -6.46 4.24
C VAL A 181 -10.10 -7.63 4.69
N ASP A 182 -10.08 -8.67 3.87
CA ASP A 182 -9.30 -9.88 4.13
C ASP A 182 -7.97 -9.83 3.37
N VAL A 183 -6.87 -9.79 4.13
CA VAL A 183 -5.50 -9.86 3.61
C VAL A 183 -4.99 -11.28 3.83
N LYS A 184 -4.91 -12.05 2.75
CA LYS A 184 -4.31 -13.39 2.79
C LYS A 184 -2.80 -13.30 2.93
N ALA A 185 -2.25 -14.02 3.91
CA ALA A 185 -0.84 -14.06 4.27
C ALA A 185 -0.41 -15.53 4.45
N GLY A 186 -0.16 -16.22 3.33
CA GLY A 186 0.07 -17.66 3.35
C GLY A 186 -1.14 -18.41 3.94
N PRO A 187 -0.97 -19.24 4.99
CA PRO A 187 -2.09 -19.95 5.62
C PRO A 187 -2.95 -19.06 6.54
N TYR A 188 -2.57 -17.79 6.74
CA TYR A 188 -3.27 -16.88 7.65
C TYR A 188 -4.12 -15.87 6.89
N VAL A 189 -5.20 -15.41 7.51
CA VAL A 189 -6.01 -14.28 7.04
C VAL A 189 -5.93 -13.18 8.09
N TYR A 190 -5.34 -12.05 7.71
CA TYR A 190 -5.33 -10.83 8.51
C TYR A 190 -6.52 -9.96 8.11
N LYS A 191 -7.41 -9.67 9.07
CA LYS A 191 -8.55 -8.77 8.87
C LYS A 191 -8.19 -7.37 9.36
N THR A 192 -8.46 -6.36 8.55
CA THR A 192 -8.21 -4.96 8.91
C THR A 192 -9.18 -4.04 8.16
N SER A 193 -9.31 -2.79 8.58
CA SER A 193 -10.19 -1.85 7.88
C SER A 193 -9.61 -1.44 6.52
N GLY A 194 -10.45 -1.00 5.57
CA GLY A 194 -10.01 -0.56 4.24
C GLY A 194 -8.93 0.53 4.30
N LEU A 195 -9.10 1.51 5.19
CA LEU A 195 -8.12 2.57 5.41
C LEU A 195 -6.80 2.03 5.97
N ALA A 196 -6.86 1.16 6.99
CA ALA A 196 -5.67 0.57 7.59
C ALA A 196 -4.94 -0.32 6.58
N TYR A 197 -5.66 -1.13 5.81
CA TYR A 197 -5.11 -1.91 4.71
C TYR A 197 -4.37 -1.02 3.70
N ALA A 198 -5.02 0.04 3.22
CA ALA A 198 -4.43 0.93 2.22
C ALA A 198 -3.16 1.61 2.74
N THR A 199 -3.20 2.18 3.94
CA THR A 199 -2.15 3.06 4.47
C THR A 199 -1.02 2.33 5.17
N THR A 200 -1.28 1.16 5.78
CA THR A 200 -0.29 0.43 6.57
C THR A 200 0.29 -0.80 5.86
N PHE A 201 -0.39 -1.29 4.82
CA PHE A 201 0.04 -2.46 4.07
C PHE A 201 0.25 -2.13 2.58
N ALA A 202 -0.81 -1.79 1.84
CA ALA A 202 -0.75 -1.68 0.39
C ALA A 202 0.22 -0.58 -0.08
N ILE A 203 0.06 0.65 0.39
CA ILE A 203 0.89 1.80 -0.04
C ILE A 203 2.37 1.61 0.32
N PRO A 204 2.74 1.25 1.57
CA PRO A 204 4.15 0.98 1.89
C PRO A 204 4.77 -0.10 1.01
N ASN A 205 4.00 -1.15 0.70
CA ASN A 205 4.44 -2.24 -0.17
C ASN A 205 4.70 -1.79 -1.60
N ILE A 206 3.74 -1.03 -2.17
CA ILE A 206 3.85 -0.49 -3.52
C ILE A 206 5.08 0.44 -3.63
N TYR A 207 5.29 1.33 -2.67
CA TYR A 207 6.46 2.21 -2.67
C TYR A 207 7.78 1.43 -2.56
N PHE A 208 7.81 0.38 -1.75
CA PHE A 208 8.99 -0.50 -1.66
C PHE A 208 9.35 -1.09 -3.03
N HIS A 209 8.37 -1.63 -3.76
CA HIS A 209 8.60 -2.23 -5.07
C HIS A 209 8.93 -1.20 -6.16
N LEU A 210 8.31 -0.02 -6.13
CA LEU A 210 8.66 1.10 -7.00
C LEU A 210 10.12 1.55 -6.79
N GLN A 211 10.50 1.78 -5.54
CA GLN A 211 11.87 2.18 -5.19
C GLN A 211 12.89 1.07 -5.49
N THR A 212 12.52 -0.20 -5.31
CA THR A 212 13.39 -1.33 -5.66
C THR A 212 13.62 -1.39 -7.16
N THR A 213 12.58 -1.17 -7.98
CA THR A 213 12.72 -1.05 -9.44
C THR A 213 13.68 0.08 -9.82
N PHE A 214 13.48 1.27 -9.22
CA PHE A 214 14.38 2.41 -9.40
C PHE A 214 15.84 2.05 -9.05
N ALA A 215 16.06 1.40 -7.90
CA ALA A 215 17.38 1.06 -7.41
C ALA A 215 18.10 0.03 -8.30
N ILE A 216 17.40 -1.02 -8.75
CA ILE A 216 17.97 -2.03 -9.67
C ILE A 216 18.45 -1.35 -10.95
N LEU A 217 17.60 -0.54 -11.57
CA LEU A 217 17.93 0.11 -12.83
C LEU A 217 19.03 1.16 -12.66
N ARG A 218 19.03 1.89 -11.54
CA ARG A 218 20.11 2.81 -11.20
C ARG A 218 21.45 2.09 -11.02
N MET A 219 21.44 0.91 -10.39
CA MET A 219 22.62 0.05 -10.25
C MET A 219 23.15 -0.44 -11.61
N LYS A 220 22.27 -0.71 -12.59
CA LYS A 220 22.65 -1.07 -13.97
C LYS A 220 23.20 0.11 -14.80
N GLY A 221 23.41 1.27 -14.19
CA GLY A 221 24.02 2.43 -14.83
C GLY A 221 23.05 3.41 -15.47
N VAL A 222 21.74 3.12 -15.46
CA VAL A 222 20.72 4.05 -16.00
C VAL A 222 20.84 5.39 -15.25
N PRO A 223 20.85 6.55 -15.94
CA PRO A 223 21.06 7.87 -15.35
C PRO A 223 19.82 8.39 -14.61
N LEU A 224 19.23 7.55 -13.75
CA LEU A 224 18.09 7.85 -12.90
C LEU A 224 18.51 8.74 -11.71
N GLY A 225 17.71 9.76 -11.43
CA GLY A 225 17.86 10.62 -10.27
C GLY A 225 16.53 10.79 -9.54
N LYS A 226 16.58 11.45 -8.37
CA LYS A 226 15.40 11.71 -7.53
C LYS A 226 14.27 12.40 -8.30
N ARG A 227 14.59 13.23 -9.30
CA ARG A 227 13.60 13.88 -10.16
C ARG A 227 12.79 12.87 -10.96
N ASP A 228 13.41 11.84 -11.53
CA ASP A 228 12.70 10.82 -12.33
C ASP A 228 11.70 10.04 -11.46
N TYR A 229 11.99 9.90 -10.16
CA TYR A 229 11.08 9.29 -9.19
C TYR A 229 9.95 10.24 -8.76
N LEU A 230 10.28 11.47 -8.34
CA LEU A 230 9.31 12.38 -7.70
C LEU A 230 8.47 13.21 -8.67
N PHE A 231 8.92 13.42 -9.91
CA PHE A 231 8.27 14.37 -10.83
C PHE A 231 6.78 14.09 -10.99
N SER A 232 6.38 12.84 -11.23
CA SER A 232 4.98 12.43 -11.40
C SER A 232 4.09 12.61 -10.16
N PHE A 233 4.69 12.75 -8.97
CA PHE A 233 3.98 13.06 -7.73
C PHE A 233 3.80 14.57 -7.56
N MET A 234 4.82 15.35 -7.94
CA MET A 234 4.83 16.80 -7.74
C MET A 234 4.02 17.57 -8.78
N THR A 235 3.74 17.00 -9.96
CA THR A 235 3.07 17.72 -11.05
C THR A 235 1.57 17.49 -11.15
N LYS A 236 0.96 16.73 -10.22
CA LYS A 236 -0.50 16.48 -10.25
C LYS A 236 -1.31 17.60 -9.59
N ASP A 237 -0.70 18.37 -8.70
CA ASP A 237 -1.34 19.56 -8.13
C ASP A 237 -1.23 20.71 -9.15
N PRO A 238 -2.35 21.26 -9.64
CA PRO A 238 -2.33 22.39 -10.58
C PRO A 238 -1.67 23.65 -10.00
N ASN A 239 -1.50 23.75 -8.68
CA ASN A 239 -0.79 24.84 -8.03
C ASN A 239 0.72 24.62 -7.96
N SER A 240 1.21 23.42 -8.29
CA SER A 240 2.64 23.13 -8.26
C SER A 240 3.34 23.82 -9.43
N THR A 241 4.26 24.73 -9.10
CA THR A 241 5.07 25.46 -10.07
C THR A 241 6.56 25.22 -9.78
N PHE A 242 7.34 25.03 -10.85
CA PHE A 242 8.79 24.98 -10.77
C PHE A 242 9.34 26.30 -11.33
N ALA A 243 9.56 27.27 -10.45
CA ALA A 243 10.32 28.46 -10.81
C ALA A 243 11.83 28.17 -10.66
N LYS A 244 12.64 28.66 -11.59
CA LYS A 244 14.10 28.68 -11.41
C LYS A 244 14.39 29.68 -10.28
N ALA A 245 15.04 29.22 -9.22
CA ALA A 245 15.52 30.07 -8.14
C ALA A 245 16.64 31.01 -8.63
#